data_AF-A0A5R8M5K3-F1
#
_entry.id   AF-A0A5R8M5K3-F1
#
_cell.length_a   1.000
_cell.length_b   1.000
_cell.length_c   1.000
_cell.angle_alpha   90.00
_cell.angle_beta   90.00
_cell.angle_gamma   90.00
#
_symmetry.space_group_name_H-M   'P 1'
#
loop_
_entity.id
_entity.type
_entity.pdbx_description
1 polymer ?
#
loop_
_entity_poly.entity_id
_entity_poly.type
_entity_poly.pdbx_seq_one_letter_code
_entity_poly.pdbx_strand_id
1 'polypeptide(L)'
;MLQTKKNTDTVEVSVASERAEAVGGVLIAFFAALMAISQMINGELEEEMMIAHNKVVNYSSWYQSKSIKESLKESELDNLQALLETGIVHEENIGSIQVKIANVEKQIKKYASEKTEILVGSANIPQEEWAQDLDGEMGKIVGINEWEALAEEYDFATKKFDLGMLFFQISIVLGAVCIIIYDNPLLQKTFIICMVVSGIIGILLSVYGYTLAP
;
A
#
# COMPACT_ATOMS: atom_id res chain seq x y z
N MET A 1 69.34 -47.03 11.43
CA MET A 1 69.42 -45.81 10.61
C MET A 1 68.23 -45.79 9.64
N LEU A 2 67.34 -44.81 9.85
CA LEU A 2 66.37 -44.20 8.93
C LEU A 2 65.57 -45.13 7.99
N GLN A 3 64.42 -45.60 8.46
CA GLN A 3 63.30 -45.89 7.56
C GLN A 3 62.52 -44.59 7.33
N THR A 4 62.63 -44.10 6.10
CA THR A 4 62.02 -42.88 5.59
C THR A 4 60.50 -42.98 5.67
N LYS A 5 59.90 -42.19 6.58
CA LYS A 5 58.46 -41.98 6.70
C LYS A 5 58.00 -41.21 5.46
N LYS A 6 57.36 -41.89 4.51
CA LYS A 6 56.86 -41.30 3.27
C LYS A 6 55.61 -40.48 3.59
N ASN A 7 55.81 -39.18 3.81
CA ASN A 7 54.77 -38.17 3.91
C ASN A 7 54.11 -38.03 2.54
N THR A 8 52.89 -38.55 2.39
CA THR A 8 52.03 -38.28 1.23
C THR A 8 50.58 -38.44 1.68
N ASP A 9 50.19 -37.64 2.66
CA ASP A 9 48.78 -37.28 2.83
C ASP A 9 48.50 -36.16 1.83
N THR A 10 48.34 -36.53 0.55
CA THR A 10 47.64 -35.67 -0.40
C THR A 10 46.21 -35.59 0.10
N VAL A 11 45.87 -34.48 0.73
CA VAL A 11 44.48 -34.10 0.99
C VAL A 11 43.82 -34.04 -0.39
N GLU A 12 43.03 -35.06 -0.72
CA GLU A 12 42.15 -35.01 -1.88
C GLU A 12 41.14 -33.91 -1.63
N VAL A 13 41.49 -32.68 -2.01
CA VAL A 13 40.52 -31.59 -2.11
C VAL A 13 39.59 -31.99 -3.24
N SER A 14 38.41 -32.49 -2.87
CA SER A 14 37.38 -32.90 -3.81
C SER A 14 37.05 -31.70 -4.71
N VAL A 15 37.41 -31.80 -6.00
CA VAL A 15 37.12 -30.80 -7.06
C VAL A 15 35.62 -30.47 -7.13
N ALA A 16 34.75 -31.36 -6.63
CA ALA A 16 33.32 -31.13 -6.53
C ALA A 16 32.98 -30.02 -5.51
N SER A 17 33.76 -29.90 -4.43
CA SER A 17 33.56 -28.90 -3.39
C SER A 17 33.94 -27.49 -3.86
N GLU A 18 35.07 -27.36 -4.58
CA GLU A 18 35.53 -26.09 -5.17
C GLU A 18 34.55 -25.57 -6.25
N ARG A 19 33.95 -26.47 -7.04
CA ARG A 19 32.91 -26.10 -8.01
C ARG A 19 31.60 -25.69 -7.34
N ALA A 20 31.21 -26.36 -6.26
CA ALA A 20 29.99 -26.02 -5.51
C ALA A 20 30.12 -24.63 -4.85
N GLU A 21 31.30 -24.30 -4.33
CA GLU A 21 31.60 -22.99 -3.77
C GLU A 21 31.52 -21.88 -4.82
N ALA A 22 32.14 -22.07 -5.99
CA ALA A 22 32.08 -21.10 -7.09
C ALA A 22 30.65 -20.88 -7.59
N VAL A 23 29.86 -21.95 -7.76
CA VAL A 23 28.46 -21.87 -8.20
C VAL A 23 27.59 -21.21 -7.14
N GLY A 24 27.74 -21.58 -5.87
CA GLY A 24 27.01 -20.98 -4.76
C GLY A 24 27.28 -19.49 -4.63
N GLY A 25 28.55 -19.06 -4.71
CA GLY A 25 28.93 -17.65 -4.64
C GLY A 25 28.35 -16.82 -5.78
N VAL A 26 28.38 -17.33 -7.02
CA VAL A 26 27.78 -16.65 -8.18
C VAL A 26 26.25 -16.54 -8.03
N LEU A 27 25.58 -17.60 -7.58
CA LEU A 27 24.13 -17.58 -7.37
C LEU A 27 23.73 -16.61 -6.26
N ILE A 28 24.52 -16.52 -5.17
CA ILE A 28 24.29 -15.53 -4.10
C ILE A 28 24.37 -14.13 -4.67
N ALA A 29 25.45 -13.81 -5.40
CA ALA A 29 25.63 -12.49 -6.00
C ALA A 29 24.48 -12.13 -6.97
N PHE A 30 24.04 -13.11 -7.76
CA PHE A 30 22.93 -12.96 -8.70
C PHE A 30 21.59 -12.66 -7.98
N PHE A 31 21.20 -13.49 -7.00
CA PHE A 31 19.95 -13.27 -6.27
C PHE A 31 20.00 -12.04 -5.37
N ALA A 32 21.16 -11.66 -4.84
CA ALA A 32 21.33 -10.41 -4.11
C ALA A 32 21.10 -9.19 -5.01
N ALA A 33 21.59 -9.23 -6.26
CA ALA A 33 21.32 -8.16 -7.23
C ALA A 33 19.81 -8.06 -7.56
N LEU A 34 19.13 -9.20 -7.77
CA LEU A 34 17.69 -9.21 -8.02
C LEU A 34 16.87 -8.73 -6.81
N MET A 35 17.29 -9.10 -5.61
CA MET A 35 16.68 -8.63 -4.36
C MET A 35 16.81 -7.11 -4.24
N ALA A 36 17.99 -6.54 -4.52
CA ALA A 36 18.20 -5.10 -4.47
C ALA A 36 17.31 -4.33 -5.47
N ILE A 37 17.15 -4.86 -6.68
CA ILE A 37 16.22 -4.29 -7.68
C ILE A 37 14.79 -4.35 -7.17
N SER A 38 14.36 -5.50 -6.65
CA SER A 38 13.01 -5.68 -6.13
C SER A 38 12.71 -4.77 -4.95
N GLN A 39 13.69 -4.55 -4.07
CA GLN A 39 13.57 -3.65 -2.92
C GLN A 39 13.43 -2.19 -3.34
N MET A 40 14.16 -1.76 -4.39
CA MET A 40 14.03 -0.41 -4.92
C MET A 40 12.61 -0.16 -5.47
N ILE A 41 12.08 -1.10 -6.24
CA ILE A 41 10.72 -1.00 -6.80
C ILE A 41 9.67 -1.03 -5.70
N ASN A 42 9.80 -1.93 -4.73
CA ASN A 42 8.87 -2.01 -3.60
C ASN A 42 8.83 -0.71 -2.79
N GLY A 43 9.98 -0.07 -2.58
CA GLY A 43 10.06 1.19 -1.84
C GLY A 43 9.30 2.34 -2.52
N GLU A 44 9.29 2.40 -3.85
CA GLU A 44 8.51 3.39 -4.61
C GLU A 44 7.00 3.12 -4.47
N LEU A 45 6.58 1.85 -4.55
CA LEU A 45 5.18 1.46 -4.34
C LEU A 45 4.69 1.73 -2.91
N GLU A 46 5.54 1.49 -1.90
CA GLU A 46 5.24 1.82 -0.50
C GLU A 46 5.05 3.32 -0.30
N GLU A 47 5.83 4.16 -0.98
CA GLU A 47 5.68 5.61 -0.94
C GLU A 47 4.34 6.06 -1.54
N GLU A 48 3.98 5.56 -2.72
CA GLU A 48 2.69 5.86 -3.38
C GLU A 48 1.50 5.33 -2.57
N MET A 49 1.61 4.13 -1.99
CA MET A 49 0.62 3.59 -1.04
C MET A 49 0.42 4.53 0.15
N MET A 50 1.51 5.05 0.73
CA MET A 50 1.46 5.97 1.86
C MET A 50 0.80 7.30 1.47
N ILE A 51 1.07 7.81 0.26
CA ILE A 51 0.41 9.00 -0.28
C ILE A 51 -1.09 8.75 -0.42
N ALA A 52 -1.50 7.63 -1.03
CA ALA A 52 -2.91 7.27 -1.19
C ALA A 52 -3.61 7.16 0.18
N HIS A 53 -2.99 6.48 1.15
CA HIS A 53 -3.54 6.37 2.51
C HIS A 53 -3.65 7.74 3.20
N ASN A 54 -2.67 8.62 3.01
CA ASN A 54 -2.73 9.99 3.52
C ASN A 54 -3.89 10.77 2.89
N LYS A 55 -4.14 10.59 1.58
CA LYS A 55 -5.30 11.19 0.90
C LYS A 55 -6.62 10.67 1.46
N VAL A 56 -6.76 9.35 1.70
CA VAL A 56 -7.93 8.77 2.38
C VAL A 56 -8.18 9.45 3.72
N VAL A 57 -7.15 9.58 4.57
CA VAL A 57 -7.27 10.21 5.89
C VAL A 57 -7.67 11.70 5.78
N ASN A 58 -7.01 12.45 4.90
CA ASN A 58 -7.30 13.87 4.71
C ASN A 58 -8.72 14.10 4.18
N TYR A 59 -9.15 13.32 3.19
CA TYR A 59 -10.48 13.45 2.59
C TYR A 59 -11.56 12.95 3.53
N SER A 60 -11.30 11.91 4.32
CA SER A 60 -12.19 11.46 5.39
C SER A 60 -12.36 12.55 6.46
N SER A 61 -11.28 13.23 6.86
CA SER A 61 -11.35 14.36 7.78
C SER A 61 -12.15 15.53 7.18
N TRP A 62 -11.99 15.79 5.89
CA TRP A 62 -12.76 16.80 5.17
C TRP A 62 -14.26 16.45 5.17
N TYR A 63 -14.62 15.21 4.81
CA TYR A 63 -15.98 14.69 4.85
C TYR A 63 -16.59 14.80 6.25
N GLN A 64 -15.87 14.38 7.29
CA GLN A 64 -16.31 14.49 8.68
C GLN A 64 -16.58 15.94 9.08
N SER A 65 -15.69 16.86 8.68
CA SER A 65 -15.87 18.29 8.93
C SER A 65 -17.14 18.84 8.28
N LYS A 66 -17.47 18.40 7.06
CA LYS A 66 -18.73 18.75 6.38
C LYS A 66 -19.94 18.14 7.10
N SER A 67 -19.83 16.88 7.54
CA SER A 67 -20.90 16.20 8.27
C SER A 67 -21.20 16.86 9.62
N ILE A 68 -20.18 17.38 10.32
CA ILE A 68 -20.39 18.15 11.55
C ILE A 68 -21.12 19.46 11.23
N LYS A 69 -20.72 20.18 10.16
CA LYS A 69 -21.40 21.42 9.74
C LYS A 69 -22.86 21.17 9.36
N GLU A 70 -23.14 20.09 8.64
CA GLU A 70 -24.49 19.65 8.31
C GLU A 70 -25.32 19.39 9.57
N SER A 71 -24.82 18.57 10.50
CA SER A 71 -25.53 18.25 11.75
C SER A 71 -25.80 19.49 12.61
N LEU A 72 -24.88 20.45 12.64
CA LEU A 72 -25.11 21.74 13.30
C LEU A 72 -26.24 22.54 12.65
N LYS A 73 -26.40 22.46 11.32
CA LYS A 73 -27.49 23.11 10.59
C LYS A 73 -28.82 22.38 10.74
N GLU A 74 -28.81 21.06 10.80
CA GLU A 74 -30.00 20.28 11.16
C GLU A 74 -30.48 20.65 12.57
N SER A 75 -29.58 20.71 13.54
CA SER A 75 -29.93 21.15 14.90
C SER A 75 -30.43 22.61 14.94
N GLU A 76 -29.85 23.50 14.14
CA GLU A 76 -30.37 24.88 13.99
C GLU A 76 -31.80 24.88 13.42
N LEU A 77 -32.07 24.05 12.42
CA LEU A 77 -33.38 23.89 11.80
C LEU A 77 -34.42 23.39 12.82
N ASP A 78 -34.10 22.32 13.55
CA ASP A 78 -34.98 21.74 14.59
C ASP A 78 -35.34 22.78 15.65
N ASN A 79 -34.36 23.57 16.09
CA ASN A 79 -34.59 24.65 17.07
C ASN A 79 -35.50 25.76 16.50
N LEU A 80 -35.31 26.16 15.25
CA LEU A 80 -36.14 27.18 14.60
C LEU A 80 -37.58 26.68 14.38
N GLN A 81 -37.75 25.41 14.03
CA GLN A 81 -39.06 24.78 13.89
C GLN A 81 -39.78 24.69 15.24
N ALA A 82 -39.09 24.23 16.30
CA ALA A 82 -39.64 24.20 17.65
C ALA A 82 -40.08 25.59 18.15
N LEU A 83 -39.34 26.65 17.82
CA LEU A 83 -39.73 28.03 18.14
C LEU A 83 -41.04 28.46 17.44
N LEU A 84 -41.26 28.03 16.20
CA LEU A 84 -42.53 28.29 15.50
C LEU A 84 -43.67 27.46 16.09
N GLU A 85 -43.44 26.19 16.40
CA GLU A 85 -44.46 25.28 16.95
C GLU A 85 -44.93 25.67 18.35
N THR A 86 -44.01 26.18 19.19
CA THR A 86 -44.33 26.61 20.56
C THR A 86 -45.11 27.91 20.61
N GLY A 87 -45.22 28.66 19.50
CA GLY A 87 -45.96 29.93 19.44
C GLY A 87 -45.36 31.06 20.31
N ILE A 88 -44.13 30.89 20.79
CA ILE A 88 -43.41 31.88 21.63
C ILE A 88 -43.01 33.12 20.80
N VAL A 89 -42.95 32.97 19.47
CA VAL A 89 -42.55 34.03 18.54
C VAL A 89 -43.72 34.95 18.20
N HIS A 90 -43.54 36.26 18.35
CA HIS A 90 -44.50 37.27 17.91
C HIS A 90 -44.80 37.17 16.40
N GLU A 91 -46.06 37.35 15.99
CA GLU A 91 -46.52 37.19 14.60
C GLU A 91 -45.70 38.01 13.59
N GLU A 92 -45.25 39.21 13.98
CA GLU A 92 -44.40 40.09 13.16
C GLU A 92 -43.02 39.49 12.80
N ASN A 93 -42.51 38.54 13.59
CA ASN A 93 -41.19 37.94 13.42
C ASN A 93 -41.23 36.57 12.73
N ILE A 94 -42.43 35.99 12.54
CA ILE A 94 -42.60 34.67 11.89
C ILE A 94 -42.00 34.67 10.49
N GLY A 95 -42.22 35.74 9.70
CA GLY A 95 -41.65 35.86 8.35
C GLY A 95 -40.12 35.83 8.34
N SER A 96 -39.47 36.46 9.32
CA SER A 96 -38.01 36.46 9.48
C SER A 96 -37.47 35.07 9.81
N ILE A 97 -38.18 34.30 10.64
CA ILE A 97 -37.81 32.92 10.99
C ILE A 97 -37.98 31.99 9.79
N GLN A 98 -39.05 32.12 9.00
CA GLN A 98 -39.24 31.31 7.79
C GLN A 98 -38.13 31.52 6.76
N VAL A 99 -37.66 32.76 6.58
CA VAL A 99 -36.51 33.06 5.71
C VAL A 99 -35.23 32.39 6.25
N LYS A 100 -35.01 32.40 7.57
CA LYS A 100 -33.88 31.70 8.18
C LYS A 100 -33.96 30.19 7.96
N ILE A 101 -35.13 29.59 8.16
CA ILE A 101 -35.39 28.16 7.90
C ILE A 101 -35.01 27.80 6.46
N ALA A 102 -35.53 28.53 5.48
CA ALA A 102 -35.22 28.27 4.07
C ALA A 102 -33.72 28.38 3.75
N ASN A 103 -33.03 29.33 4.39
CA ASN A 103 -31.58 29.48 4.24
C ASN A 103 -30.78 28.34 4.91
N VAL A 104 -31.25 27.83 6.06
CA VAL A 104 -30.65 26.69 6.74
C VAL A 104 -30.85 25.41 5.92
N GLU A 105 -32.05 25.15 5.41
CA GLU A 105 -32.33 24.03 4.52
C GLU A 105 -31.45 24.04 3.25
N LYS A 106 -31.24 25.22 2.66
CA LYS A 106 -30.33 25.40 1.53
C LYS A 106 -28.88 25.02 1.89
N GLN A 107 -28.43 25.38 3.09
CA GLN A 107 -27.08 25.02 3.56
C GLN A 107 -26.95 23.53 3.84
N ILE A 108 -27.97 22.88 4.41
CA ILE A 108 -27.99 21.42 4.61
C ILE A 108 -27.82 20.71 3.26
N LYS A 109 -28.64 21.07 2.26
CA LYS A 109 -28.53 20.49 0.90
C LYS A 109 -27.16 20.71 0.26
N LYS A 110 -26.57 21.90 0.46
CA LYS A 110 -25.21 22.19 0.01
C LYS A 110 -24.20 21.23 0.65
N TYR A 111 -24.20 21.09 1.98
CA TYR A 111 -23.27 20.20 2.66
C TYR A 111 -23.46 18.73 2.29
N ALA A 112 -24.70 18.27 2.09
CA ALA A 112 -24.98 16.93 1.60
C ALA A 112 -24.38 16.65 0.21
N SER A 113 -24.48 17.63 -0.69
CA SER A 113 -23.91 17.54 -2.05
C SER A 113 -22.36 17.53 -1.99
N GLU A 114 -21.77 18.44 -1.21
CA GLU A 114 -20.31 18.49 -0.99
C GLU A 114 -19.76 17.19 -0.40
N LYS A 115 -20.48 16.57 0.55
CA LYS A 115 -20.11 15.28 1.13
C LYS A 115 -20.13 14.16 0.11
N THR A 116 -21.14 14.14 -0.75
CA THR A 116 -21.30 13.12 -1.78
C THR A 116 -20.14 13.18 -2.77
N GLU A 117 -19.77 14.39 -3.20
CA GLU A 117 -18.62 14.62 -4.08
C GLU A 117 -17.29 14.20 -3.42
N ILE A 118 -17.08 14.45 -2.13
CA ILE A 118 -15.86 14.01 -1.42
C ILE A 118 -15.82 12.48 -1.30
N LEU A 119 -16.97 11.82 -1.12
CA LEU A 119 -17.03 10.37 -0.93
C LEU A 119 -16.77 9.62 -2.23
N VAL A 120 -17.45 10.01 -3.31
CA VAL A 120 -17.46 9.27 -4.58
C VAL A 120 -16.50 9.87 -5.62
N GLY A 121 -16.16 11.16 -5.50
CA GLY A 121 -15.33 11.88 -6.46
C GLY A 121 -16.15 12.57 -7.55
N SER A 122 -15.63 13.70 -8.05
CA SER A 122 -16.30 14.50 -9.08
C SER A 122 -16.47 13.77 -10.41
N ALA A 123 -15.61 12.80 -10.70
CA ALA A 123 -15.68 11.98 -11.92
C ALA A 123 -16.89 11.04 -11.95
N ASN A 124 -17.42 10.69 -10.78
CA ASN A 124 -18.52 9.74 -10.61
C ASN A 124 -19.88 10.41 -10.40
N ILE A 125 -19.94 11.74 -10.44
CA ILE A 125 -21.16 12.54 -10.34
C ILE A 125 -21.35 13.43 -11.59
N PRO A 126 -22.60 13.72 -12.00
CA PRO A 126 -22.86 14.64 -13.10
C PRO A 126 -22.25 16.03 -12.85
N GLN A 127 -21.80 16.71 -13.91
CA GLN A 127 -21.22 18.06 -13.82
C GLN A 127 -22.17 19.08 -13.16
N GLU A 128 -23.47 18.88 -13.31
CA GLU A 128 -24.53 19.69 -12.70
C GLU A 128 -24.59 19.54 -11.17
N GLU A 129 -24.05 18.46 -10.63
CA GLU A 129 -24.03 18.12 -9.20
C GLU A 129 -22.69 18.46 -8.53
N TRP A 130 -21.72 18.99 -9.27
CA TRP A 130 -20.46 19.47 -8.70
C TRP A 130 -20.74 20.59 -7.71
N ALA A 131 -20.38 20.34 -6.45
CA ALA A 131 -20.81 21.17 -5.34
C ALA A 131 -19.68 22.07 -4.83
N GLN A 132 -18.41 21.70 -5.06
CA GLN A 132 -17.26 22.48 -4.60
C GLN A 132 -16.06 22.42 -5.55
N ASP A 133 -15.22 23.44 -5.43
CA ASP A 133 -13.93 23.50 -6.10
C ASP A 133 -12.81 22.93 -5.22
N LEU A 134 -11.79 22.40 -5.88
CA LEU A 134 -10.50 22.10 -5.27
C LEU A 134 -9.49 23.09 -5.86
N ASP A 135 -8.95 23.98 -5.03
CA ASP A 135 -8.01 25.04 -5.43
C ASP A 135 -8.53 25.96 -6.56
N GLY A 136 -9.84 26.25 -6.58
CA GLY A 136 -10.48 27.10 -7.59
C GLY A 136 -10.95 26.37 -8.85
N GLU A 137 -10.77 25.06 -8.93
CA GLU A 137 -11.22 24.25 -10.06
C GLU A 137 -12.27 23.20 -9.64
N MET A 138 -13.44 23.23 -10.29
CA MET A 138 -14.48 22.21 -10.13
C MET A 138 -14.10 20.93 -10.87
N GLY A 139 -14.57 19.77 -10.41
CA GLY A 139 -14.39 18.52 -11.14
C GLY A 139 -13.08 17.77 -10.85
N LYS A 140 -12.24 18.28 -9.94
CA LYS A 140 -10.92 17.71 -9.62
C LYS A 140 -10.87 16.84 -8.36
N ILE A 141 -11.99 16.65 -7.69
CA ILE A 141 -12.02 15.92 -6.42
C ILE A 141 -12.01 14.43 -6.72
N VAL A 142 -10.97 13.73 -6.26
CA VAL A 142 -10.90 12.27 -6.28
C VAL A 142 -11.54 11.74 -5.01
N GLY A 143 -12.48 10.81 -5.12
CA GLY A 143 -13.29 10.32 -4.01
C GLY A 143 -12.47 9.56 -2.98
N ILE A 144 -12.94 9.55 -1.72
CA ILE A 144 -12.37 8.68 -0.67
C ILE A 144 -12.36 7.22 -1.13
N ASN A 145 -13.45 6.75 -1.76
CA ASN A 145 -13.55 5.38 -2.23
C ASN A 145 -12.52 5.05 -3.32
N GLU A 146 -12.17 6.02 -4.17
CA GLU A 146 -11.16 5.86 -5.22
C GLU A 146 -9.75 5.78 -4.62
N TRP A 147 -9.46 6.63 -3.63
CA TRP A 147 -8.18 6.57 -2.91
C TRP A 147 -8.03 5.30 -2.07
N GLU A 148 -9.13 4.80 -1.49
CA GLU A 148 -9.13 3.56 -0.71
C GLU A 148 -8.86 2.35 -1.61
N ALA A 149 -9.53 2.27 -2.78
CA ALA A 149 -9.27 1.23 -3.78
C ALA A 149 -7.81 1.26 -4.26
N LEU A 150 -7.30 2.45 -4.58
CA LEU A 150 -5.91 2.62 -5.02
C LEU A 150 -4.90 2.21 -3.94
N ALA A 151 -5.16 2.56 -2.67
CA ALA A 151 -4.31 2.16 -1.55
C ALA A 151 -4.31 0.63 -1.34
N GLU A 152 -5.46 -0.03 -1.53
CA GLU A 152 -5.57 -1.48 -1.45
C GLU A 152 -4.83 -2.19 -2.59
N GLU A 153 -4.89 -1.66 -3.81
CA GLU A 153 -4.14 -2.17 -4.96
C GLU A 153 -2.62 -2.11 -4.70
N TYR A 154 -2.11 -0.97 -4.22
CA TYR A 154 -0.71 -0.84 -3.84
C TYR A 154 -0.32 -1.78 -2.69
N ASP A 155 -1.12 -1.87 -1.63
CA ASP A 155 -0.87 -2.80 -0.51
C ASP A 155 -0.78 -4.26 -0.99
N PHE A 156 -1.67 -4.66 -1.91
CA PHE A 156 -1.63 -5.99 -2.48
C PHE A 156 -0.38 -6.23 -3.34
N ALA A 157 0.06 -5.26 -4.14
CA ALA A 157 1.28 -5.34 -4.92
C ALA A 157 2.53 -5.44 -4.03
N THR A 158 2.65 -4.55 -3.03
CA THR A 158 3.76 -4.52 -2.06
C THR A 158 3.90 -5.85 -1.32
N LYS A 159 2.79 -6.44 -0.86
CA LYS A 159 2.80 -7.77 -0.21
C LYS A 159 3.42 -8.87 -1.07
N LYS A 160 3.28 -8.81 -2.41
CA LYS A 160 3.88 -9.80 -3.32
C LYS A 160 5.38 -9.59 -3.46
N PHE A 161 5.83 -8.34 -3.51
CA PHE A 161 7.25 -8.00 -3.50
C PHE A 161 7.92 -8.39 -2.19
N ASP A 162 7.31 -8.13 -1.03
CA ASP A 162 7.81 -8.55 0.28
C ASP A 162 8.02 -10.06 0.35
N LEU A 163 7.04 -10.82 -0.16
CA LEU A 163 7.16 -12.27 -0.23
C LEU A 163 8.27 -12.70 -1.21
N GLY A 164 8.41 -12.03 -2.35
CA GLY A 164 9.52 -12.25 -3.29
C GLY A 164 10.90 -12.01 -2.65
N MET A 165 11.04 -10.91 -1.90
CA MET A 165 12.25 -10.57 -1.14
C MET A 165 12.57 -11.63 -0.09
N LEU A 166 11.57 -12.14 0.64
CA LEU A 166 11.75 -13.25 1.59
C LEU A 166 12.34 -14.48 0.91
N PHE A 167 11.83 -14.85 -0.27
CA PHE A 167 12.35 -16.00 -1.03
C PHE A 167 13.78 -15.77 -1.56
N PHE A 168 14.15 -14.54 -1.93
CA PHE A 168 15.53 -14.20 -2.25
C PHE A 168 16.45 -14.31 -1.03
N GLN A 169 16.03 -13.84 0.13
CA GLN A 169 16.80 -13.99 1.38
C GLN A 169 17.00 -15.46 1.75
N ILE A 170 15.95 -16.29 1.64
CA ILE A 170 16.05 -17.74 1.83
C ILE A 170 17.06 -18.34 0.85
N SER A 171 16.98 -17.99 -0.44
CA SER A 171 17.92 -18.45 -1.47
C SER A 171 19.38 -18.11 -1.11
N ILE A 172 19.64 -16.86 -0.73
CA ILE A 172 20.99 -16.41 -0.33
C ILE A 172 21.50 -17.16 0.90
N VAL A 173 20.66 -17.36 1.92
CA VAL A 173 21.03 -18.11 3.14
C VAL A 173 21.34 -19.57 2.82
N LEU A 174 20.54 -20.23 1.98
CA LEU A 174 20.81 -21.60 1.54
C LEU A 174 22.12 -21.70 0.75
N GLY A 175 22.42 -20.70 -0.09
CA GLY A 175 23.71 -20.60 -0.79
C GLY A 175 24.89 -20.49 0.17
N ALA A 176 24.78 -19.65 1.20
CA ALA A 176 25.83 -19.49 2.21
C ALA A 176 26.07 -20.79 3.00
N VAL A 177 24.98 -21.48 3.38
CA VAL A 177 25.07 -22.79 4.05
C VAL A 177 25.72 -23.84 3.14
N CYS A 178 25.44 -23.81 1.83
CA CYS A 178 26.08 -24.71 0.87
C CYS A 178 27.61 -24.52 0.83
N ILE A 179 28.10 -23.29 0.89
CA ILE A 179 29.55 -22.99 0.92
C ILE A 179 30.19 -23.54 2.19
N ILE A 180 29.49 -23.49 3.32
CA ILE A 180 30.04 -23.93 4.62
C ILE A 180 30.14 -25.46 4.72
N ILE A 181 29.25 -26.21 4.07
CA ILE A 181 29.23 -27.67 4.13
C ILE A 181 30.23 -28.22 3.11
N TYR A 182 31.45 -28.61 3.53
CA TYR A 182 32.48 -29.14 2.61
C TYR A 182 32.46 -30.67 2.45
N ASP A 183 31.98 -31.40 3.45
CA ASP A 183 32.22 -32.85 3.57
C ASP A 183 31.16 -33.73 2.90
N ASN A 184 30.00 -33.17 2.52
CA ASN A 184 28.88 -33.94 1.97
C ASN A 184 28.38 -33.39 0.62
N PRO A 185 28.79 -34.00 -0.52
CA PRO A 185 28.42 -33.51 -1.85
C PRO A 185 26.94 -33.70 -2.19
N LEU A 186 26.26 -34.69 -1.58
CA LEU A 186 24.81 -34.88 -1.77
C LEU A 186 24.03 -33.75 -1.10
N LEU A 187 24.47 -33.34 0.09
CA LEU A 187 23.85 -32.27 0.85
C LEU A 187 24.06 -30.92 0.15
N GLN A 188 25.28 -30.62 -0.31
CA GLN A 188 25.57 -29.42 -1.13
C GLN A 188 24.65 -29.33 -2.36
N LYS A 189 24.52 -30.42 -3.12
CA LYS A 189 23.66 -30.45 -4.31
C LYS A 189 22.19 -30.20 -3.96
N THR A 190 21.72 -30.71 -2.83
CA THR A 190 20.35 -30.52 -2.35
C THR A 190 20.10 -29.04 -2.00
N PHE A 191 21.03 -28.41 -1.28
CA PHE A 191 20.96 -26.98 -0.96
C PHE A 191 21.00 -26.08 -2.20
N ILE A 192 21.82 -26.41 -3.20
CA ILE A 192 21.85 -25.68 -4.48
C ILE A 192 20.49 -25.80 -5.21
N ILE A 193 19.88 -26.98 -5.22
CA ILE A 193 18.55 -27.14 -5.83
C ILE A 193 17.51 -26.31 -5.08
N CYS A 194 17.48 -26.37 -3.75
CA CYS A 194 16.55 -25.58 -2.93
C CYS A 194 16.78 -24.08 -3.14
N MET A 195 18.03 -23.62 -3.20
CA MET A 195 18.40 -22.24 -3.50
C MET A 195 17.81 -21.77 -4.84
N VAL A 196 18.01 -22.55 -5.90
CA VAL A 196 17.48 -22.21 -7.24
C VAL A 196 15.95 -22.18 -7.23
N VAL A 197 15.29 -23.17 -6.59
CA VAL A 197 13.82 -23.22 -6.51
C VAL A 197 13.28 -22.01 -5.76
N SER A 198 13.83 -21.67 -4.58
CA SER A 198 13.44 -20.49 -3.82
C SER A 198 13.67 -19.21 -4.61
N GLY A 199 14.83 -19.09 -5.28
CA GLY A 199 15.13 -17.92 -6.11
C GLY A 199 14.18 -17.76 -7.30
N ILE A 200 13.76 -18.85 -7.95
CA ILE A 200 12.75 -18.81 -9.02
C ILE A 200 11.40 -18.36 -8.48
N ILE A 201 10.97 -18.88 -7.32
CA ILE A 201 9.74 -18.44 -6.67
C ILE A 201 9.80 -16.94 -6.35
N GLY A 202 10.95 -16.46 -5.86
CA GLY A 202 11.20 -15.04 -5.63
C GLY A 202 10.99 -14.21 -6.89
N ILE A 203 11.61 -14.60 -8.01
CA ILE A 203 11.45 -13.92 -9.30
C ILE A 203 9.98 -13.90 -9.74
N LEU A 204 9.29 -15.02 -9.67
CA LEU A 204 7.89 -15.11 -10.09
C LEU A 204 6.98 -14.18 -9.27
N LEU A 205 7.21 -14.11 -7.95
CA LEU A 205 6.46 -13.24 -7.06
C LEU A 205 6.76 -11.76 -7.28
N SER A 206 8.03 -11.40 -7.47
CA SER A 206 8.43 -10.02 -7.78
C SER A 206 7.90 -9.55 -9.13
N VAL A 207 7.94 -10.41 -10.16
CA VAL A 207 7.33 -10.11 -11.47
C VAL A 207 5.81 -9.99 -11.36
N TYR A 208 5.16 -10.87 -10.59
CA TYR A 208 3.72 -10.80 -10.37
C TYR A 208 3.32 -9.52 -9.62
N GLY A 209 4.09 -9.12 -8.60
CA GLY A 209 3.90 -7.84 -7.91
C GLY A 209 4.03 -6.66 -8.87
N TYR A 210 5.01 -6.69 -9.78
CA TYR A 210 5.17 -5.65 -10.80
C TYR A 210 3.99 -5.55 -11.75
N THR A 211 3.42 -6.68 -12.17
CA THR A 211 2.25 -6.68 -13.08
C THR A 211 0.95 -6.20 -12.42
N LEU A 212 0.94 -6.12 -11.11
CA LEU A 212 -0.23 -5.80 -10.29
C LEU A 212 -0.20 -4.36 -9.79
N ALA A 213 0.98 -3.75 -9.74
CA ALA A 213 1.13 -2.33 -9.45
C ALA A 213 0.35 -1.51 -10.50
N PRO A 214 -0.54 -0.58 -10.06
CA PRO A 214 -1.30 0.28 -10.95
C PRO A 214 -0.43 1.30 -11.71
#